data_AF-A0A2Z4MZF1-F1
#
_entry.id   AF-A0A2Z4MZF1-F1
#
_cell.length_a   1.000
_cell.length_b   1.000
_cell.length_c   1.000
_cell.angle_alpha   90.00
_cell.angle_beta   90.00
_cell.angle_gamma   90.00
#
_symmetry.space_group_name_H-M   'P 1'
#
loop_
_entity.id
_entity.type
_entity.pdbx_description
1 polymer ?
#
loop_
_entity_poly.entity_id
_entity_poly.type
_entity_poly.pdbx_seq_one_letter_code
_entity_poly.pdbx_strand_id
1 'polypeptide(L)'
;NFEEAFQKALRMVDENVNGFDPYIKNVSENDLREPTDKRMFILAAALRKNYTVDKLYELTKIDRWFLEKFKNIIDYYTVLESTSSINYEILKKAKQIGFSDKQIAAAIKSTELAVRKLREEYNITPFVKKIDTVA
;
A
#
# COMPACT_ATOMS: atom_id res chain seq x y z
N ASN A 1 -12.15 2.82 2.75
CA ASN A 1 -11.73 2.21 1.47
C ASN A 1 -11.00 0.90 1.78
N PHE A 2 -11.02 -0.12 0.91
CA PHE A 2 -10.40 -1.42 1.21
C PHE A 2 -8.89 -1.28 1.40
N GLU A 3 -8.20 -0.57 0.50
CA GLU A 3 -6.76 -0.36 0.55
C GLU A 3 -6.33 0.29 1.86
N GLU A 4 -7.12 1.26 2.34
CA GLU A 4 -6.87 1.95 3.60
C GLU A 4 -6.93 0.99 4.80
N ALA A 5 -7.99 0.19 4.88
CA ALA A 5 -8.17 -0.78 5.95
C ALA A 5 -7.08 -1.86 5.91
N PHE A 6 -6.77 -2.36 4.71
CA PHE A 6 -5.76 -3.39 4.49
C PHE A 6 -4.35 -2.93 4.90
N GLN A 7 -3.91 -1.76 4.45
CA GLN A 7 -2.59 -1.24 4.84
C GLN A 7 -2.49 -0.93 6.33
N LYS A 8 -3.58 -0.47 6.96
CA LYS A 8 -3.65 -0.29 8.42
C LYS A 8 -3.52 -1.63 9.14
N ALA A 9 -4.24 -2.66 8.69
CA ALA A 9 -4.17 -4.00 9.27
C ALA A 9 -2.75 -4.58 9.19
N LEU A 10 -2.05 -4.44 8.06
CA LEU A 10 -0.66 -4.90 7.93
C LEU A 10 0.28 -4.25 8.96
N ARG A 11 0.13 -2.94 9.21
CA ARG A 11 0.92 -2.22 10.23
C ARG A 11 0.59 -2.61 11.67
N MET A 12 -0.59 -3.17 11.92
CA MET A 12 -0.99 -3.61 13.27
C MET A 12 -0.36 -4.95 13.65
N VAL A 13 0.12 -5.73 12.67
CA VAL A 13 0.65 -7.08 12.90
C VAL A 13 2.12 -7.05 13.34
N ASP A 14 2.95 -6.21 12.72
CA ASP A 14 4.39 -6.12 12.96
C ASP A 14 4.85 -4.67 12.82
N GLU A 15 5.55 -4.16 13.84
CA GLU A 15 6.07 -2.77 13.88
C GLU A 15 7.09 -2.46 12.77
N ASN A 16 7.73 -3.50 12.21
CA ASN A 16 8.70 -3.36 11.14
C ASN A 16 8.02 -3.30 9.75
N VAL A 17 6.73 -3.62 9.67
CA VAL A 17 5.95 -3.60 8.43
C VAL A 17 5.21 -2.28 8.33
N ASN A 18 5.63 -1.42 7.39
CA ASN A 18 5.02 -0.09 7.23
C ASN A 18 3.74 -0.11 6.37
N GLY A 19 3.39 -1.25 5.75
CA GLY A 19 2.23 -1.44 4.88
C GLY A 19 2.47 -2.53 3.84
N PHE A 20 1.76 -2.46 2.71
CA PHE A 20 1.91 -3.43 1.61
C PHE A 20 3.13 -3.08 0.75
N ASP A 21 4.31 -3.42 1.26
CA ASP A 21 5.60 -3.01 0.71
C ASP A 21 6.19 -4.05 -0.27
N PRO A 22 6.48 -3.68 -1.53
CA PRO A 22 7.00 -4.60 -2.54
C PRO A 22 8.50 -4.93 -2.40
N TYR A 23 9.23 -4.29 -1.47
CA TYR A 23 10.68 -4.44 -1.34
C TYR A 23 11.10 -5.41 -0.21
N ILE A 24 10.15 -5.90 0.60
CA ILE A 24 10.44 -6.80 1.74
C ILE A 24 10.85 -8.20 1.27
N LYS A 25 10.29 -8.68 0.16
CA LYS A 25 10.55 -10.02 -0.39
C LYS A 25 10.78 -9.99 -1.89
N ASN A 26 11.50 -11.01 -2.37
CA ASN A 26 11.60 -11.30 -3.79
C ASN A 26 10.40 -12.13 -4.25
N VAL A 27 10.10 -12.05 -5.54
CA VAL A 27 9.05 -12.86 -6.17
C VAL A 27 9.44 -14.33 -6.15
N SER A 28 8.50 -15.17 -5.73
CA SER A 28 8.58 -16.62 -5.70
C SER A 28 7.22 -17.18 -6.12
N GLU A 29 7.11 -17.78 -7.30
CA GLU A 29 5.83 -18.35 -7.75
C GLU A 29 5.38 -19.55 -6.89
N ASN A 30 6.34 -20.30 -6.34
CA ASN A 30 6.04 -21.39 -5.42
C ASN A 30 5.35 -20.85 -4.17
N ASP A 31 5.87 -19.80 -3.55
CA ASP A 31 5.25 -19.20 -2.36
C ASP A 31 3.97 -18.40 -2.69
N LEU A 32 3.72 -18.08 -3.97
CA LEU A 32 2.43 -17.57 -4.41
C LEU A 32 1.40 -18.70 -4.50
N ARG A 33 1.80 -19.91 -4.88
CA ARG A 33 0.92 -21.10 -4.92
C ARG A 33 0.69 -21.69 -3.54
N GLU A 34 1.77 -21.86 -2.78
CA GLU A 34 1.77 -22.42 -1.44
C GLU A 34 1.63 -21.29 -0.41
N PRO A 35 0.49 -21.19 0.30
CA PRO A 35 0.25 -20.06 1.18
C PRO A 35 1.19 -20.07 2.39
N THR A 36 1.92 -18.97 2.57
CA THR A 36 2.78 -18.70 3.73
C THR A 36 2.40 -17.39 4.43
N ASP A 37 2.91 -17.18 5.64
CA ASP A 37 2.80 -15.92 6.40
C ASP A 37 3.35 -14.71 5.61
N LYS A 38 4.32 -14.95 4.73
CA LYS A 38 4.99 -13.92 3.91
C LYS A 38 4.38 -13.71 2.54
N ARG A 39 3.35 -14.49 2.17
CA ARG A 39 2.74 -14.48 0.82
C ARG A 39 2.32 -13.08 0.36
N MET A 40 1.82 -12.25 1.27
CA MET A 40 1.40 -10.87 0.94
C MET A 40 2.56 -10.01 0.43
N PHE A 41 3.76 -10.13 1.00
CA PHE A 41 4.92 -9.36 0.54
C PHE A 41 5.46 -9.87 -0.80
N ILE A 42 5.36 -11.18 -1.03
CA ILE A 42 5.71 -11.80 -2.32
C ILE A 42 4.72 -11.36 -3.40
N LEU A 43 3.43 -11.25 -3.05
CA LEU A 43 2.39 -10.71 -3.92
C LEU A 43 2.65 -9.25 -4.29
N ALA A 44 3.02 -8.41 -3.32
CA ALA A 44 3.41 -7.01 -3.55
C ALA A 44 4.58 -6.92 -4.55
N ALA A 45 5.63 -7.74 -4.35
CA ALA A 45 6.78 -7.81 -5.24
C ALA A 45 6.38 -8.28 -6.66
N ALA A 46 5.46 -9.24 -6.77
CA ALA A 46 5.01 -9.76 -8.06
C ALA A 46 4.23 -8.72 -8.86
N LEU A 47 3.35 -7.98 -8.20
CA LEU A 47 2.67 -6.82 -8.78
C LEU A 47 3.66 -5.76 -9.25
N ARG A 48 4.71 -5.47 -8.46
CA ARG A 48 5.76 -4.51 -8.84
C ARG A 48 6.56 -4.98 -10.07
N LYS A 49 6.70 -6.30 -10.26
CA LYS A 49 7.26 -6.94 -11.47
C LYS A 49 6.25 -7.08 -12.61
N ASN A 50 5.14 -6.35 -12.58
CA ASN A 50 4.11 -6.31 -13.63
C ASN A 50 3.44 -7.67 -13.90
N TYR A 51 3.31 -8.52 -12.89
CA TYR A 51 2.48 -9.73 -13.02
C TYR A 51 1.02 -9.29 -13.19
N THR A 52 0.32 -9.88 -14.17
CA THR A 52 -1.09 -9.57 -14.41
C THR A 52 -1.98 -10.10 -13.29
N VAL A 53 -3.13 -9.46 -13.09
CA VAL A 53 -4.13 -9.92 -12.11
C VAL A 53 -4.60 -11.34 -12.43
N ASP A 54 -4.77 -11.70 -13.70
CA ASP A 54 -5.11 -13.07 -14.10
C ASP A 54 -4.04 -14.08 -13.73
N LYS A 55 -2.75 -13.75 -13.97
CA LYS A 55 -1.65 -14.64 -13.57
C LYS A 55 -1.63 -14.83 -12.06
N LEU A 56 -1.81 -13.75 -11.30
CA LEU A 56 -1.84 -13.82 -9.83
C LEU A 56 -3.06 -14.57 -9.31
N TYR A 57 -4.22 -14.45 -9.97
CA TYR A 57 -5.40 -15.26 -9.67
C TYR A 57 -5.09 -16.75 -9.88
N GLU A 58 -4.46 -17.13 -11.00
CA GLU A 58 -4.13 -18.53 -11.26
C GLU A 58 -3.15 -19.11 -10.24
N LEU A 59 -2.16 -18.32 -9.83
CA LEU A 59 -1.19 -18.74 -8.81
C LEU A 59 -1.81 -18.79 -7.42
N THR A 60 -2.67 -17.81 -7.06
CA THR A 60 -3.02 -17.60 -5.65
C THR A 60 -4.45 -18.00 -5.27
N LYS A 61 -5.36 -18.02 -6.26
CA LYS A 61 -6.82 -18.13 -6.11
C LYS A 61 -7.45 -17.03 -5.23
N ILE A 62 -6.72 -15.94 -4.97
CA ILE A 62 -7.27 -14.72 -4.38
C ILE A 62 -8.15 -14.06 -5.43
N ASP A 63 -9.37 -13.69 -5.05
CA ASP A 63 -10.32 -13.06 -5.98
C ASP A 63 -9.72 -11.82 -6.68
N ARG A 64 -10.04 -11.68 -7.97
CA ARG A 64 -9.51 -10.61 -8.83
C ARG A 64 -9.80 -9.23 -8.26
N TRP A 65 -10.95 -9.04 -7.61
CA TRP A 65 -11.29 -7.77 -6.98
C TRP A 65 -10.24 -7.35 -5.96
N PHE A 66 -9.78 -8.25 -5.08
CA PHE A 66 -8.72 -7.94 -4.12
C PHE A 66 -7.38 -7.69 -4.80
N LEU A 67 -7.04 -8.51 -5.81
CA LEU A 67 -5.81 -8.35 -6.57
C LEU A 67 -5.75 -6.97 -7.26
N GLU A 68 -6.86 -6.47 -7.80
CA GLU A 68 -6.96 -5.12 -8.33
C GLU A 68 -6.74 -4.05 -7.24
N LYS A 69 -7.30 -4.25 -6.04
CA LYS A 69 -7.03 -3.33 -4.91
C LYS A 69 -5.57 -3.33 -4.49
N PHE A 70 -4.91 -4.49 -4.48
CA PHE A 70 -3.48 -4.56 -4.21
C PHE A 70 -2.66 -3.90 -5.31
N LYS A 71 -3.06 -4.10 -6.58
CA LYS A 71 -2.45 -3.44 -7.73
C LYS A 71 -2.54 -1.92 -7.59
N ASN A 72 -3.69 -1.36 -7.18
CA ASN A 72 -3.84 0.08 -6.94
C ASN A 72 -2.78 0.63 -5.97
N ILE A 73 -2.44 -0.11 -4.92
CA ILE A 73 -1.42 0.29 -3.95
C ILE A 73 -0.04 0.33 -4.63
N ILE A 74 0.31 -0.71 -5.38
CA ILE A 74 1.61 -0.83 -6.05
C ILE A 74 1.78 0.15 -7.22
N ASP A 75 0.72 0.40 -7.97
CA ASP A 75 0.70 1.44 -9.00
C ASP A 75 0.96 2.81 -8.36
N TYR A 76 0.40 3.06 -7.18
CA TYR A 76 0.62 4.31 -6.47
C TYR A 76 2.03 4.48 -5.91
N TYR A 77 2.72 3.38 -5.55
CA TYR A 77 4.17 3.42 -5.30
C TYR A 77 4.93 3.96 -6.50
N THR A 78 4.59 3.52 -7.73
CA THR A 78 5.24 4.00 -8.96
C THR A 78 5.02 5.50 -9.15
N VAL A 79 3.81 6.01 -8.88
CA VAL A 79 3.51 7.45 -8.92
C VAL A 79 4.38 8.22 -7.93
N LEU A 80 4.45 7.78 -6.67
CA LEU A 80 5.25 8.42 -5.63
C LEU A 80 6.74 8.43 -6.00
N GLU A 81 7.28 7.31 -6.46
CA GLU A 81 8.70 7.16 -6.82
C GLU A 81 9.10 7.95 -8.07
N SER A 82 8.17 8.15 -9.00
CA SER A 82 8.39 8.93 -10.23
C SER A 82 8.26 10.45 -10.04
N THR A 83 7.69 10.88 -8.92
CA THR A 83 7.36 12.29 -8.68
C THR A 83 8.58 13.04 -8.16
N SER A 84 8.89 14.20 -8.76
CA SER A 84 9.95 15.10 -8.27
C SER A 84 9.52 15.95 -7.08
N SER A 85 8.23 16.30 -6.98
CA SER A 85 7.65 17.09 -5.89
C SER A 85 6.24 16.61 -5.56
N ILE A 86 5.98 16.26 -4.30
CA ILE A 86 4.67 15.79 -3.87
C ILE A 86 3.72 16.98 -3.65
N ASN A 87 2.66 17.05 -4.46
CA ASN A 87 1.63 18.09 -4.33
C ASN A 87 0.47 17.62 -3.43
N TYR A 88 -0.46 18.53 -3.17
CA TYR A 88 -1.63 18.29 -2.31
C TYR A 88 -2.42 17.04 -2.74
N GLU A 89 -2.75 16.91 -4.03
CA GLU A 89 -3.60 15.82 -4.52
C GLU A 89 -2.90 14.46 -4.43
N ILE A 90 -1.59 14.41 -4.74
CA ILE A 90 -0.80 13.18 -4.60
C ILE A 90 -0.75 12.76 -3.13
N LEU A 91 -0.43 13.70 -2.23
CA LEU A 91 -0.34 13.38 -0.81
C LEU A 91 -1.70 12.93 -0.26
N LYS A 92 -2.79 13.65 -0.59
CA LYS A 92 -4.14 13.32 -0.16
C LYS A 92 -4.57 11.93 -0.63
N LYS A 93 -4.32 11.60 -1.90
CA LYS A 93 -4.67 10.30 -2.47
C LYS A 93 -3.84 9.18 -1.85
N ALA A 94 -2.54 9.38 -1.60
CA ALA A 94 -1.70 8.44 -0.87
C ALA A 94 -2.32 8.09 0.50
N LYS A 95 -2.75 9.11 1.26
CA LYS A 95 -3.39 8.92 2.57
C LYS A 95 -4.71 8.17 2.47
N GLN A 96 -5.54 8.47 1.47
CA GLN A 96 -6.82 7.77 1.23
C GLN A 96 -6.65 6.29 0.83
N ILE A 97 -5.51 5.92 0.26
CA ILE A 97 -5.15 4.53 -0.06
C ILE A 97 -4.49 3.83 1.16
N GLY A 98 -4.21 4.56 2.24
CA GLY A 98 -3.71 3.99 3.50
C GLY A 98 -2.19 4.04 3.68
N PHE A 99 -1.47 4.77 2.83
CA PHE A 99 -0.02 4.94 2.98
C PHE A 99 0.31 5.67 4.28
N SER A 100 1.27 5.15 5.04
CA SER A 100 1.87 5.84 6.19
C SER A 100 2.80 6.96 5.73
N ASP A 101 3.06 7.93 6.61
CA ASP A 101 4.00 9.03 6.32
C ASP A 101 5.41 8.44 6.08
N LYS A 102 5.75 7.35 6.78
CA LYS A 102 6.99 6.57 6.59
C LYS A 102 7.09 5.88 5.23
N GLN A 103 6.02 5.25 4.73
CA GLN A 103 6.01 4.67 3.38
C GLN A 103 6.19 5.75 2.30
N ILE A 104 5.48 6.87 2.43
CA ILE A 104 5.58 7.99 1.47
C ILE A 104 7.01 8.54 1.49
N ALA A 105 7.57 8.78 2.68
CA ALA A 105 8.93 9.27 2.85
C ALA A 105 9.96 8.36 2.18
N ALA A 106 9.85 7.03 2.36
CA ALA A 106 10.72 6.08 1.70
C ALA A 106 10.62 6.15 0.16
N ALA A 107 9.39 6.21 -0.38
CA ALA A 107 9.17 6.27 -1.82
C ALA A 107 9.74 7.55 -2.48
N ILE A 108 9.59 8.70 -1.82
CA ILE A 108 10.08 9.99 -2.34
C ILE A 108 11.49 10.36 -1.88
N LYS A 109 12.20 9.44 -1.20
CA LYS A 109 13.55 9.66 -0.63
C LYS A 109 13.63 10.87 0.30
N SER A 110 12.66 11.00 1.20
CA SER A 110 12.56 12.05 2.21
C SER A 110 12.50 11.44 3.63
N THR A 111 12.23 12.28 4.63
CA THR A 111 12.04 11.85 6.02
C THR A 111 10.56 11.82 6.39
N GLU A 112 10.18 10.92 7.30
CA GLU A 112 8.81 10.84 7.81
C GLU A 112 8.34 12.18 8.40
N LEU A 113 9.24 12.89 9.10
CA LEU A 113 8.95 14.19 9.69
C LEU A 113 8.65 15.25 8.61
N ALA A 114 9.38 15.26 7.50
CA ALA A 114 9.13 16.19 6.39
C ALA A 114 7.77 15.93 5.74
N VAL A 115 7.43 14.66 5.49
CA VAL A 115 6.11 14.29 4.95
C VAL A 115 5.00 14.67 5.91
N ARG A 116 5.19 14.47 7.22
CA ARG A 116 4.23 14.84 8.25
C ARG A 116 3.98 16.35 8.28
N LYS A 117 5.03 17.16 8.27
CA LYS A 117 4.91 18.63 8.23
C LYS A 117 4.16 19.10 6.99
N LEU A 118 4.52 18.58 5.82
CA LEU A 118 3.84 18.90 4.57
C LEU A 118 2.36 18.51 4.61
N ARG A 119 2.03 17.35 5.19
CA ARG A 119 0.66 16.89 5.39
C ARG A 119 -0.14 17.86 6.28
N GLU A 120 0.49 18.38 7.33
CA GLU A 120 -0.10 19.37 8.24
C GLU A 120 -0.27 20.73 7.56
N GLU A 121 0.73 21.21 6.79
CA GLU A 121 0.65 22.44 5.99
C GLU A 121 -0.50 22.40 4.96
N TYR A 122 -0.73 21.23 4.37
CA TYR A 122 -1.84 20.98 3.46
C TYR A 122 -3.17 20.70 4.17
N ASN A 123 -3.23 20.77 5.49
CA ASN A 123 -4.43 20.46 6.29
C ASN A 123 -5.01 19.07 5.99
N ILE A 124 -4.17 18.11 5.62
CA ILE A 124 -4.57 16.71 5.37
C ILE A 124 -4.55 15.96 6.71
N THR A 125 -5.70 15.94 7.38
CA THR A 125 -5.86 15.26 8.67
C THR A 125 -6.86 14.11 8.57
N PRO A 126 -6.72 13.06 9.40
CA PRO A 126 -7.71 12.00 9.45
C PRO A 126 -9.01 12.49 10.08
N PHE A 127 -10.14 11.91 9.67
CA PHE A 127 -11.44 12.15 10.30
C PHE A 127 -11.77 11.03 11.27
N VAL A 128 -12.40 11.38 12.39
CA VAL A 128 -13.00 10.41 13.32
C VAL A 128 -14.42 10.11 12.85
N LYS A 129 -14.73 8.83 12.64
CA LYS A 129 -16.07 8.36 12.29
C LYS A 129 -16.58 7.40 13.35
N LYS A 130 -17.87 7.50 13.69
CA LYS A 130 -18.56 6.56 14.58
C LYS A 130 -19.14 5.41 13.76
N ILE A 131 -19.23 4.23 14.38
CA ILE A 131 -19.99 3.09 13.84
C ILE A 131 -21.35 3.11 14.53
N ASP A 132 -22.39 3.47 13.79
CA ASP A 132 -23.76 3.65 14.26
C ASP A 132 -24.73 2.58 13.75
N THR A 133 -24.24 1.58 13.01
CA THR A 133 -24.98 0.43 12.45
C THR A 133 -26.06 0.78 11.42
N VAL A 134 -26.38 2.06 11.22
CA VAL A 134 -27.34 2.59 10.23
C VAL A 134 -26.63 3.68 9.42
N ALA A 135 -26.35 3.39 8.15
CA ALA A 135 -25.40 4.11 7.28
C ALA A 135 -25.71 5.60 7.04
#